data_AF-A0A2U3L920-F1
#
_entry.id   AF-A0A2U3L920-F1
#
_cell.length_a   1.000
_cell.length_b   1.000
_cell.length_c   1.000
_cell.angle_alpha   90.00
_cell.angle_beta   90.00
_cell.angle_gamma   90.00
#
_symmetry.space_group_name_H-M   'P 1'
#
loop_
_entity.id
_entity.type
_entity.pdbx_description
1 polymer ?
#
loop_
_entity_poly.entity_id
_entity_poly.type
_entity_poly.pdbx_seq_one_letter_code
_entity_poly.pdbx_strand_id
1 'polypeptide(L)'
;MDKVTVVDEVTQVLTIDEVTKVTVLDEIIQIVTLGEQGPPGPPGSNGEATTYISKQANANISGGFVVQIVGTNLVDYADKDDSSSMNNVLGITTNAAIQGSQVNVQVGGELVEPTWSWTVGMPIYLGNAGQLTQTVPTTGFLLQVAIPTSSTSLIVGAKQPILLTQN
;
A
#
# COMPACT_ATOMS: atom_id res chain seq x y z
N MET A 1 -34.20 76.31 -21.68
CA MET A 1 -34.42 74.88 -21.41
C MET A 1 -35.79 74.54 -21.97
N ASP A 2 -35.81 73.91 -23.15
CA ASP A 2 -36.90 73.12 -23.74
C ASP A 2 -36.46 72.82 -25.19
N LYS A 3 -36.21 71.56 -25.52
CA LYS A 3 -37.16 70.59 -26.08
C LYS A 3 -37.44 70.89 -27.55
N VAL A 4 -37.17 69.91 -28.42
CA VAL A 4 -38.15 69.36 -29.39
C VAL A 4 -37.51 68.23 -30.19
N THR A 5 -38.40 67.30 -30.48
CA THR A 5 -38.27 65.95 -31.00
C THR A 5 -38.64 65.93 -32.49
N VAL A 6 -37.94 65.07 -33.26
CA VAL A 6 -38.32 64.41 -34.54
C VAL A 6 -38.57 65.27 -35.79
N VAL A 7 -37.83 64.95 -36.86
CA VAL A 7 -38.23 65.02 -38.29
C VAL A 7 -37.39 63.94 -38.99
N ASP A 8 -37.87 62.72 -39.24
CA ASP A 8 -38.75 62.23 -40.30
C ASP A 8 -38.26 62.38 -41.76
N GLU A 9 -38.42 61.25 -42.45
CA GLU A 9 -38.44 61.02 -43.90
C GLU A 9 -37.14 60.98 -44.72
N VAL A 10 -36.66 59.74 -44.84
CA VAL A 10 -36.26 59.01 -46.07
C VAL A 10 -35.94 59.86 -47.31
N THR A 11 -34.72 59.68 -47.82
CA THR A 11 -34.48 59.80 -49.27
C THR A 11 -33.61 58.64 -49.72
N GLN A 12 -34.20 57.79 -50.56
CA GLN A 12 -33.53 56.73 -51.30
C GLN A 12 -33.22 57.26 -52.69
N VAL A 13 -31.94 57.29 -53.09
CA VAL A 13 -31.57 57.32 -54.52
C VAL A 13 -30.36 56.41 -54.74
N LEU A 14 -30.62 55.36 -55.52
CA LEU A 14 -29.67 54.48 -56.18
C LEU A 14 -29.01 55.26 -57.33
N THR A 15 -27.69 55.24 -57.50
CA THR A 15 -26.99 55.00 -58.79
C THR A 15 -25.49 54.87 -58.51
N ILE A 16 -24.91 53.89 -59.19
CA ILE A 16 -23.59 53.27 -59.05
C ILE A 16 -22.61 53.99 -59.98
N ASP A 17 -21.40 54.28 -59.50
CA ASP A 17 -20.23 54.49 -60.36
C ASP A 17 -18.98 53.93 -59.65
N GLU A 18 -18.27 53.04 -60.33
CA GLU A 18 -17.23 52.15 -59.83
C GLU A 18 -15.98 52.87 -59.32
N VAL A 19 -15.52 52.52 -58.11
CA VAL A 19 -14.08 52.49 -57.79
C VAL A 19 -13.82 51.33 -56.82
N THR A 20 -12.85 50.48 -57.17
CA THR A 20 -12.42 49.29 -56.43
C THR A 20 -12.22 49.57 -54.94
N LYS A 21 -13.02 48.92 -54.08
CA LYS A 21 -12.85 48.98 -52.63
C LYS A 21 -12.22 47.69 -52.13
N VAL A 22 -10.97 47.79 -51.68
CA VAL A 22 -10.31 46.76 -50.88
C VAL A 22 -11.08 46.64 -49.56
N THR A 23 -11.71 45.49 -49.33
CA THR A 23 -12.27 45.17 -48.00
C THR A 23 -11.35 44.14 -47.38
N VAL A 24 -10.69 44.55 -46.30
CA VAL A 24 -9.92 43.69 -45.41
C VAL A 24 -10.85 42.57 -44.94
N LEU A 25 -10.48 41.32 -45.17
CA LEU A 25 -11.10 40.22 -44.46
C LEU A 25 -10.61 40.34 -43.02
N ASP A 26 -11.48 40.73 -42.10
CA ASP A 26 -11.23 40.56 -40.68
C ASP A 26 -11.12 39.05 -40.43
N GLU A 27 -9.90 38.53 -40.45
CA GLU A 27 -9.60 37.25 -39.81
C GLU A 27 -9.85 37.44 -38.32
N ILE A 28 -10.98 36.91 -37.85
CA ILE A 28 -11.23 36.72 -36.42
C ILE A 28 -10.18 35.75 -35.87
N ILE A 29 -9.13 36.29 -35.26
CA ILE A 29 -8.19 35.52 -34.44
C ILE A 29 -8.93 35.14 -33.15
N GLN A 30 -9.39 33.90 -33.06
CA GLN A 30 -9.93 33.37 -31.81
C GLN A 30 -8.76 33.06 -30.87
N ILE A 31 -8.57 33.91 -29.85
CA ILE A 31 -7.60 33.66 -28.78
C ILE A 31 -8.14 32.48 -27.96
N VAL A 32 -7.59 31.29 -28.17
CA VAL A 32 -7.80 30.15 -27.28
C VAL A 32 -6.97 30.43 -26.03
N THR A 33 -7.63 30.88 -24.96
CA THR A 33 -6.98 30.99 -23.65
C THR A 33 -6.57 29.59 -23.20
N LEU A 34 -5.29 29.40 -22.88
CA LEU A 34 -4.78 28.15 -22.31
C LEU A 34 -5.62 27.83 -21.07
N GLY A 35 -6.23 26.64 -21.02
CA GLY A 35 -6.96 26.20 -19.82
C GLY A 35 -6.00 26.14 -18.64
N GLU A 36 -6.27 26.88 -17.58
CA GLU A 36 -5.48 26.83 -16.36
C GLU A 36 -5.66 25.44 -15.71
N GLN A 37 -4.55 24.84 -15.27
CA GLN A 37 -4.61 23.59 -14.51
C GLN A 37 -5.41 23.85 -13.22
N GLY A 38 -6.39 23.00 -12.94
CA GLY A 38 -7.14 23.06 -11.68
C GLY A 38 -6.20 22.95 -10.47
N PRO A 39 -6.64 23.41 -9.27
CA PRO A 39 -5.82 23.28 -8.07
C PRO A 39 -5.42 21.80 -7.86
N PRO A 40 -4.22 21.55 -7.32
CA PRO A 40 -3.83 20.20 -6.91
C PRO A 40 -4.94 19.56 -6.08
N GLY A 41 -5.21 18.27 -6.32
CA GLY A 41 -6.20 17.53 -5.54
C GLY A 41 -5.88 17.55 -4.04
N PRO A 42 -6.88 17.34 -3.16
CA PRO A 42 -6.62 17.27 -1.73
C PRO A 42 -5.57 16.17 -1.44
N PRO A 43 -4.68 16.37 -0.44
CA PRO A 43 -3.80 15.31 0.02
C PRO A 43 -4.60 14.03 0.33
N GLY A 44 -4.08 12.87 -0.07
CA GLY A 44 -4.69 11.60 0.27
C GLY A 44 -4.83 11.44 1.79
N SER A 45 -5.81 10.66 2.25
CA SER A 45 -5.90 10.32 3.68
C SER A 45 -4.59 9.65 4.12
N ASN A 46 -4.07 10.04 5.28
CA ASN A 46 -2.99 9.32 5.96
C ASN A 46 -3.47 7.89 6.24
N GLY A 47 -3.28 6.98 5.29
CA GLY A 47 -3.58 5.57 5.49
C GLY A 47 -2.58 5.05 6.52
N GLU A 48 -3.06 4.66 7.70
CA GLU A 48 -2.28 3.77 8.56
C GLU A 48 -1.95 2.53 7.73
N ALA A 49 -0.68 2.35 7.39
CA ALA A 49 -0.25 1.19 6.63
C ALA A 49 -0.44 -0.04 7.52
N THR A 50 -1.52 -0.79 7.30
CA THR A 50 -1.65 -2.12 7.90
C THR A 50 -0.58 -3.01 7.28
N THR A 51 0.44 -3.35 8.07
CA THR A 51 1.59 -4.16 7.66
C THR A 51 1.33 -5.67 7.81
N TYR A 52 0.08 -6.03 8.08
CA TYR A 52 -0.40 -7.40 8.14
C TYR A 52 -1.26 -7.76 6.93
N ILE A 53 -1.27 -9.05 6.60
CA ILE A 53 -2.23 -9.65 5.67
C ILE A 53 -3.18 -10.57 6.43
N SER A 54 -4.44 -10.66 5.99
CA SER A 54 -5.42 -11.56 6.60
C SER A 54 -5.46 -12.89 5.87
N LYS A 55 -5.47 -13.98 6.64
CA LYS A 55 -5.57 -15.38 6.18
C LYS A 55 -6.60 -16.13 7.03
N GLN A 56 -6.90 -17.37 6.67
CA GLN A 56 -7.76 -18.26 7.44
C GLN A 56 -6.90 -19.30 8.17
N ALA A 57 -7.19 -19.52 9.45
CA ALA A 57 -6.45 -20.48 10.27
C ALA A 57 -6.82 -21.92 9.89
N ASN A 58 -5.83 -22.76 9.57
CA ASN A 58 -6.02 -24.18 9.30
C ASN A 58 -6.13 -25.04 10.57
N ALA A 59 -5.74 -24.48 11.71
CA ALA A 59 -5.87 -25.03 13.06
C ALA A 59 -6.15 -23.90 14.06
N ASN A 60 -6.24 -24.20 15.35
CA ASN A 60 -6.25 -23.14 16.38
C ASN A 60 -4.86 -22.49 16.45
N ILE A 61 -4.80 -21.19 16.19
CA ILE A 61 -3.57 -20.40 16.11
C ILE A 61 -3.59 -19.30 17.19
N SER A 62 -2.48 -19.15 17.89
CA SER A 62 -2.26 -18.07 18.86
C SER A 62 -1.58 -16.86 18.21
N GLY A 63 -1.73 -15.68 18.83
CA GLY A 63 -0.96 -14.50 18.44
C GLY A 63 0.52 -14.64 18.86
N GLY A 64 1.42 -14.01 18.11
CA GLY A 64 2.86 -14.00 18.39
C GLY A 64 3.61 -15.23 17.87
N PHE A 65 3.03 -16.02 16.98
CA PHE A 65 3.65 -17.22 16.42
C PHE A 65 3.90 -17.08 14.92
N VAL A 66 4.96 -17.73 14.45
CA VAL A 66 5.32 -17.82 13.03
C VAL A 66 4.42 -18.83 12.34
N VAL A 67 3.87 -18.43 11.19
CA VAL A 67 2.99 -19.28 10.38
C VAL A 67 3.52 -19.45 8.97
N GLN A 68 3.14 -20.57 8.34
CA GLN A 68 3.40 -20.91 6.95
C GLN A 68 2.11 -20.96 6.14
N ILE A 69 2.22 -20.81 4.83
CA ILE A 69 1.13 -21.02 3.88
C ILE A 69 0.97 -22.53 3.65
N VAL A 70 -0.24 -23.05 3.88
CA VAL A 70 -0.59 -24.47 3.62
C VAL A 70 -1.67 -24.64 2.54
N GLY A 71 -2.15 -23.52 1.98
CA GLY A 71 -3.11 -23.46 0.88
C GLY A 71 -3.36 -22.02 0.46
N THR A 72 -4.18 -21.78 -0.57
CA THR A 72 -4.38 -20.44 -1.18
C THR A 72 -4.69 -19.33 -0.16
N ASN A 73 -5.54 -19.64 0.84
CA ASN A 73 -5.91 -18.72 1.91
C ASN A 73 -5.69 -19.29 3.32
N LEU A 74 -4.98 -20.43 3.43
CA LEU A 74 -4.84 -21.15 4.69
C LEU A 74 -3.42 -20.99 5.23
N VAL A 75 -3.34 -20.76 6.54
CA VAL A 75 -2.09 -20.75 7.28
C VAL A 75 -2.13 -21.73 8.44
N ASP A 76 -0.97 -22.30 8.75
CA ASP A 76 -0.74 -23.15 9.91
C ASP A 76 0.60 -22.78 10.56
N TYR A 77 0.90 -23.32 11.74
CA TYR A 77 2.20 -23.09 12.37
C TYR A 77 3.35 -23.55 11.46
N ALA A 78 4.37 -22.70 11.31
CA ALA A 78 5.62 -23.09 10.66
C ALA A 78 6.45 -23.93 11.62
N ASP A 79 7.28 -24.85 11.11
CA ASP A 79 8.20 -25.60 11.97
C ASP A 79 9.59 -25.67 11.33
N LYS A 80 10.64 -25.36 12.11
CA LYS A 80 12.04 -25.43 11.63
C LYS A 80 12.48 -26.82 11.18
N ASP A 81 11.86 -27.88 11.70
CA ASP A 81 12.20 -29.28 11.36
C ASP A 81 11.31 -29.83 10.24
N ASP A 82 10.28 -29.09 9.82
CA ASP A 82 9.44 -29.45 8.69
C ASP A 82 9.97 -28.83 7.39
N SER A 83 10.52 -29.68 6.51
CA SER A 83 10.99 -29.25 5.19
C SER A 83 9.92 -28.57 4.33
N SER A 84 8.63 -28.86 4.54
CA SER A 84 7.52 -28.22 3.82
C SER A 84 7.32 -26.75 4.24
N SER A 85 7.72 -26.40 5.47
CA SER A 85 7.71 -25.03 5.98
C SER A 85 8.78 -24.15 5.37
N MET A 86 9.93 -24.72 5.01
CA MET A 86 11.18 -24.00 4.71
C MET A 86 10.99 -22.78 3.81
N ASN A 87 10.28 -22.94 2.69
CA ASN A 87 10.06 -21.88 1.70
C ASN A 87 8.64 -21.30 1.73
N ASN A 88 7.82 -21.69 2.72
CA ASN A 88 6.41 -21.32 2.83
C ASN A 88 6.11 -20.45 4.07
N VAL A 89 7.12 -20.10 4.87
CA VAL A 89 6.96 -19.19 6.02
C VAL A 89 6.49 -17.82 5.55
N LEU A 90 5.42 -17.33 6.18
CA LEU A 90 4.77 -16.08 5.80
C LEU A 90 5.15 -14.92 6.73
N GLY A 91 5.07 -15.13 8.04
CA GLY A 91 5.21 -14.05 9.01
C GLY A 91 4.72 -14.43 10.41
N ILE A 92 4.49 -13.42 11.26
CA ILE A 92 4.10 -13.59 12.66
C ILE A 92 2.65 -13.17 12.85
N THR A 93 1.86 -13.98 13.55
CA THR A 93 0.45 -13.68 13.83
C THR A 93 0.30 -12.54 14.83
N THR A 94 -0.67 -11.64 14.62
CA THR A 94 -0.95 -10.52 15.53
C THR A 94 -2.18 -10.74 16.41
N ASN A 95 -2.97 -11.77 16.13
CA ASN A 95 -4.12 -12.18 16.93
C ASN A 95 -4.23 -13.71 16.98
N ALA A 96 -4.96 -14.21 17.98
CA ALA A 96 -5.39 -15.60 18.02
C ALA A 96 -6.63 -15.82 17.13
N ALA A 97 -6.77 -17.02 16.59
CA ALA A 97 -7.91 -17.46 15.79
C ALA A 97 -8.16 -18.96 16.00
N ILE A 98 -9.43 -19.36 16.06
CA ILE A 98 -9.79 -20.78 15.98
C ILE A 98 -9.75 -21.25 14.52
N GLN A 99 -9.67 -22.56 14.30
CA GLN A 99 -9.72 -23.14 12.96
C GLN A 99 -10.90 -22.58 12.14
N GLY A 100 -10.61 -22.20 10.90
CA GLY A 100 -11.57 -21.64 9.96
C GLY A 100 -11.86 -20.15 10.14
N SER A 101 -11.39 -19.52 11.22
CA SER A 101 -11.54 -18.08 11.44
C SER A 101 -10.38 -17.28 10.84
N GLN A 102 -10.57 -15.96 10.71
CA GLN A 102 -9.55 -15.06 10.20
C GLN A 102 -8.43 -14.85 11.22
N VAL A 103 -7.19 -14.89 10.73
CA VAL A 103 -5.96 -14.53 11.46
C VAL A 103 -5.18 -13.50 10.67
N ASN A 104 -4.67 -12.48 11.35
CA ASN A 104 -3.80 -11.46 10.77
C ASN A 104 -2.34 -11.87 10.97
N VAL A 105 -1.55 -11.75 9.89
CA VAL A 105 -0.14 -12.13 9.84
C VAL A 105 0.69 -10.93 9.42
N GLN A 106 1.51 -10.43 10.33
CA GLN A 106 2.51 -9.41 10.08
C GLN A 106 3.63 -10.00 9.23
N VAL A 107 3.86 -9.43 8.03
CA VAL A 107 4.88 -9.91 7.09
C VAL A 107 6.15 -9.05 7.10
N GLY A 108 6.05 -7.82 7.62
CA GLY A 108 7.16 -6.89 7.72
C GLY A 108 6.85 -5.72 8.66
N GLY A 109 7.86 -4.93 9.02
CA GLY A 109 7.67 -3.74 9.86
C GLY A 109 7.67 -4.04 11.37
N GLU A 110 7.41 -3.02 12.19
CA GLU A 110 7.49 -3.14 13.64
C GLU A 110 6.27 -3.89 14.22
N LEU A 111 6.54 -4.81 15.14
CA LEU A 111 5.55 -5.53 15.94
C LEU A 111 5.89 -5.42 17.42
N VAL A 112 4.89 -5.11 18.23
CA VAL A 112 5.00 -4.93 19.68
C VAL A 112 4.14 -5.98 20.38
N GLU A 113 4.70 -6.66 21.36
CA GLU A 113 3.99 -7.61 22.22
C GLU A 113 4.51 -7.46 23.67
N PRO A 114 3.70 -6.94 24.59
CA PRO A 114 4.12 -6.60 25.96
C PRO A 114 4.66 -7.78 26.78
N THR A 115 4.29 -9.02 26.43
CA THR A 115 4.69 -10.22 27.17
C THR A 115 6.08 -10.74 26.78
N TRP A 116 6.71 -10.17 25.75
CA TRP A 116 8.05 -10.58 25.32
C TRP A 116 9.17 -10.02 26.22
N SER A 117 10.32 -10.69 26.15
CA SER A 117 11.54 -10.33 26.90
C SER A 117 12.79 -10.58 26.07
N TRP A 118 12.82 -10.03 24.85
CA TRP A 118 13.92 -10.22 23.91
C TRP A 118 15.22 -9.51 24.34
N THR A 119 16.35 -10.12 24.00
CA THR A 119 17.66 -9.46 24.09
C THR A 119 17.96 -8.73 22.79
N VAL A 120 18.11 -7.40 22.85
CA VAL A 120 18.48 -6.58 21.68
C VAL A 120 19.88 -6.97 21.19
N GLY A 121 20.06 -6.98 19.86
CA GLY A 121 21.32 -7.38 19.21
C GLY A 121 21.41 -8.87 18.89
N MET A 122 20.46 -9.69 19.38
CA MET A 122 20.32 -11.09 19.01
C MET A 122 19.14 -11.29 18.04
N PRO A 123 19.32 -12.02 16.92
CA PRO A 123 18.24 -12.28 15.97
C PRO A 123 17.15 -13.17 16.58
N ILE A 124 15.94 -13.06 16.04
CA ILE A 124 14.85 -14.00 16.34
C ILE A 124 14.77 -15.04 15.21
N TYR A 125 14.78 -16.30 15.59
CA TYR A 125 14.65 -17.45 14.71
C TYR A 125 13.29 -18.13 14.84
N LEU A 126 12.91 -18.87 13.79
CA LEU A 126 11.85 -19.87 13.85
C LEU A 126 12.30 -21.08 14.69
N GLY A 127 11.50 -21.45 15.68
CA GLY A 127 11.57 -22.69 16.44
C GLY A 127 10.56 -23.74 15.95
N ASN A 128 10.26 -24.70 16.81
CA ASN A 128 9.21 -25.69 16.55
C ASN A 128 7.81 -25.07 16.74
N ALA A 129 6.83 -25.56 15.99
CA ALA A 129 5.43 -25.14 16.07
C ALA A 129 5.22 -23.62 16.14
N GLY A 130 5.95 -22.86 15.32
CA GLY A 130 5.80 -21.43 15.14
C GLY A 130 6.42 -20.59 16.26
N GLN A 131 7.13 -21.19 17.21
CA GLN A 131 7.73 -20.44 18.30
C GLN A 131 8.83 -19.49 17.81
N LEU A 132 8.87 -18.30 18.40
CA LEU A 132 9.95 -17.35 18.26
C LEU A 132 11.04 -17.68 19.29
N THR A 133 12.31 -17.73 18.88
CA THR A 133 13.43 -18.04 19.79
C THR A 133 14.69 -17.27 19.44
N GLN A 134 15.54 -17.00 20.43
CA GLN A 134 16.91 -16.48 20.23
C GLN A 134 17.98 -17.58 20.30
N THR A 135 17.58 -18.83 20.58
CA THR A 135 18.45 -20.00 20.48
C THR A 135 18.59 -20.40 19.02
N VAL A 136 19.83 -20.40 18.51
CA VAL A 136 20.12 -20.76 17.12
C VAL A 136 19.69 -22.21 16.84
N PRO A 137 18.82 -22.47 15.84
CA PRO A 137 18.52 -23.84 15.41
C PRO A 137 19.77 -24.61 14.97
N THR A 138 19.87 -25.88 15.38
CA THR A 138 20.98 -26.79 14.99
C THR A 138 20.52 -27.95 14.10
N THR A 139 19.22 -28.07 13.85
CA THR A 139 18.59 -29.09 12.99
C THR A 139 17.56 -28.44 12.08
N GLY A 140 17.16 -29.17 11.02
CA GLY A 140 16.15 -28.69 10.09
C GLY A 140 16.70 -27.54 9.25
N PHE A 141 16.04 -26.38 9.30
CA PHE A 141 16.55 -25.16 8.67
C PHE A 141 16.63 -23.99 9.65
N LEU A 142 17.62 -23.15 9.44
CA LEU A 142 17.76 -21.86 10.11
C LEU A 142 16.98 -20.82 9.31
N LEU A 143 16.03 -20.17 9.97
CA LEU A 143 15.32 -19.01 9.43
C LEU A 143 15.28 -17.91 10.46
N GLN A 144 15.93 -16.79 10.15
CA GLN A 144 15.74 -15.55 10.90
C GLN A 144 14.42 -14.91 10.47
N VAL A 145 13.53 -14.65 11.42
CA VAL A 145 12.18 -14.10 11.19
C VAL A 145 12.08 -12.63 11.57
N ALA A 146 12.90 -12.16 12.51
CA ALA A 146 12.86 -10.78 12.99
C ALA A 146 14.16 -10.32 13.65
N ILE A 147 14.24 -9.01 13.95
CA ILE A 147 15.31 -8.38 14.73
C ILE A 147 14.66 -7.54 15.85
N PRO A 148 14.99 -7.77 17.14
CA PRO A 148 14.45 -6.97 18.24
C PRO A 148 14.93 -5.51 18.19
N THR A 149 14.01 -4.57 18.44
CA THR A 149 14.29 -3.14 18.66
C THR A 149 14.24 -2.77 20.14
N SER A 150 13.54 -3.56 20.95
CA SER A 150 13.53 -3.52 22.42
C SER A 150 13.27 -4.93 22.99
N SER A 151 13.02 -5.04 24.30
CA SER A 151 12.60 -6.31 24.91
C SER A 151 11.19 -6.75 24.48
N THR A 152 10.35 -5.82 24.03
CA THR A 152 8.93 -6.07 23.69
C THR A 152 8.56 -5.67 22.26
N SER A 153 9.54 -5.26 21.45
CA SER A 153 9.33 -4.86 20.06
C SER A 153 10.41 -5.42 19.14
N LEU A 154 10.02 -5.71 17.90
CA LEU A 154 10.91 -6.22 16.85
C LEU A 154 10.49 -5.72 15.47
N ILE A 155 11.42 -5.75 14.52
CA ILE A 155 11.12 -5.60 13.09
C ILE A 155 10.95 -7.00 12.50
N VAL A 156 9.75 -7.29 12.01
CA VAL A 156 9.44 -8.50 11.24
C VAL A 156 10.08 -8.39 9.86
N GLY A 157 10.66 -9.49 9.39
CA GLY A 157 11.24 -9.56 8.06
C GLY A 157 12.03 -10.84 7.88
N ALA A 158 11.32 -11.92 7.52
CA ALA A 158 11.91 -13.22 7.29
C ALA A 158 13.00 -13.15 6.21
N LYS A 159 14.12 -13.80 6.48
CA LYS A 159 15.26 -13.92 5.54
C LYS A 159 15.13 -15.19 4.71
N GLN A 160 16.12 -15.45 3.88
CA GLN A 160 16.19 -16.73 3.18
C GLN A 160 16.51 -17.85 4.19
N PRO A 161 15.79 -18.99 4.16
CA PRO A 161 16.11 -20.14 4.99
C PRO A 161 17.44 -20.78 4.57
N ILE A 162 18.16 -21.35 5.54
CA ILE A 162 19.40 -22.11 5.32
C ILE A 162 19.17 -23.53 5.83
N LEU A 163 19.17 -24.52 4.94
CA LEU A 163 19.11 -25.93 5.34
C LEU A 163 20.36 -26.30 6.14
N LEU A 164 20.17 -26.92 7.30
CA LEU A 164 21.25 -27.37 8.17
C LEU A 164 21.50 -28.85 7.91
N THR A 165 22.59 -29.16 7.21
CA THR A 165 23.06 -30.54 7.05
C THR A 165 23.93 -30.91 8.26
N GLN A 166 23.57 -31.98 8.96
CA GLN A 166 24.43 -32.55 10.01
C GLN A 166 25.60 -33.26 9.31
N ASN A 167 26.83 -32.87 9.65
CA ASN A 167 28.06 -33.52 9.18
C ASN A 167 28.36 -34.80 9.96
#